data_AF-A0A8J7DU36-F1
#
_entry.id   AF-A0A8J7DU36-F1
#
_cell.length_a   1.000
_cell.length_b   1.000
_cell.length_c   1.000
_cell.angle_alpha   90.00
_cell.angle_beta   90.00
_cell.angle_gamma   90.00
#
_symmetry.space_group_name_H-M   'P 1'
#
loop_
_entity.id
_entity.type
_entity.pdbx_description
1 polymer ?
#
loop_
_entity_poly.entity_id
_entity_poly.type
_entity_poly.pdbx_seq_one_letter_code
_entity_poly.pdbx_strand_id
1 'polypeptide(L)'
;MGWQYYGLDRAAQKLVLDAKARDRQSLNQAFKMREAVAYGLERFWGEHLRLQAKEAEKSQYWKETWDVLVQLMNSAGVKIPNDLVNANQTQQVTAMAEKLWKMSLEDQRVAMAVLAQLCDCLVWWTQRYKGEK
;
A
#
# COMPACT_ATOMS: atom_id res chain seq x y z
N MET A 1 7.09 -24.85 -7.80
CA MET A 1 6.92 -23.68 -6.91
C MET A 1 5.44 -23.52 -6.65
N GLY A 2 4.98 -23.90 -5.45
CA GLY A 2 3.56 -23.90 -5.12
C GLY A 2 3.02 -22.47 -5.04
N TRP A 3 1.94 -22.20 -5.77
CA TRP A 3 1.19 -20.95 -5.73
C TRP A 3 0.80 -20.66 -4.27
N GLN A 4 1.43 -19.68 -3.62
CA GLN A 4 1.06 -19.25 -2.26
C GLN A 4 -0.19 -18.37 -2.32
N TYR A 5 -1.36 -18.96 -2.58
CA TYR A 5 -2.65 -18.25 -2.58
C TYR A 5 -2.89 -17.45 -1.27
N TYR A 6 -2.34 -17.93 -0.14
CA TYR A 6 -2.56 -17.36 1.19
C TYR A 6 -1.62 -16.20 1.59
N GLY A 7 -0.64 -15.84 0.75
CA GLY A 7 0.34 -14.80 1.10
C GLY A 7 -0.28 -13.41 1.23
N LEU A 8 -1.07 -13.01 0.23
CA LEU A 8 -1.74 -11.70 0.20
C LEU A 8 -2.82 -11.56 1.26
N ASP A 9 -3.63 -12.60 1.44
CA ASP A 9 -4.71 -12.59 2.42
C ASP A 9 -4.18 -12.49 3.86
N ARG A 10 -3.13 -13.27 4.19
CA ARG A 10 -2.46 -13.20 5.50
C ARG A 10 -1.80 -11.84 5.74
N ALA A 11 -1.15 -11.29 4.72
CA ALA A 11 -0.54 -9.96 4.80
C ALA A 11 -1.61 -8.88 5.04
N ALA A 12 -2.72 -8.94 4.30
CA ALA A 12 -3.85 -8.03 4.45
C ALA A 12 -4.49 -8.13 5.84
N GLN A 13 -4.73 -9.34 6.35
CA GLN A 13 -5.26 -9.54 7.69
C GLN A 13 -4.39 -8.88 8.75
N LYS A 14 -3.06 -9.11 8.67
CA LYS A 14 -2.10 -8.51 9.60
C LYS A 14 -2.14 -6.98 9.53
N LEU A 15 -2.06 -6.41 8.33
CA LEU A 15 -2.13 -4.96 8.11
C LEU A 15 -3.41 -4.35 8.72
N VAL A 16 -4.56 -4.99 8.51
CA VAL A 16 -5.85 -4.54 9.04
C VAL A 16 -5.90 -4.64 10.56
N LEU A 17 -5.41 -5.73 11.16
CA LEU A 17 -5.37 -5.89 12.62
C LEU A 17 -4.43 -4.88 13.27
N ASP A 18 -3.23 -4.69 12.71
CA ASP A 18 -2.26 -3.71 13.19
C ASP A 18 -2.83 -2.28 13.09
N ALA A 19 -3.48 -1.94 11.97
CA ALA A 19 -4.17 -0.66 11.81
C ALA A 19 -5.34 -0.49 12.80
N LYS A 20 -6.16 -1.53 13.01
CA LYS A 20 -7.26 -1.52 13.99
C LYS A 20 -6.75 -1.30 15.41
N ALA A 21 -5.63 -1.92 15.77
CA ALA A 21 -5.03 -1.81 17.10
C ALA A 21 -4.49 -0.39 17.37
N ARG A 22 -3.96 0.28 16.35
CA ARG A 22 -3.50 1.68 16.46
C ARG A 22 -4.65 2.68 16.41
N ASP A 23 -5.49 2.60 15.38
CA ASP A 23 -6.64 3.48 15.17
C ASP A 23 -7.72 2.78 14.33
N ARG A 24 -8.85 2.46 14.97
CA ARG A 24 -10.00 1.85 14.28
C ARG A 24 -10.52 2.71 13.12
N GLN A 25 -10.37 4.04 13.15
CA GLN A 25 -10.81 4.89 12.05
C GLN A 25 -9.94 4.74 10.79
N SER A 26 -8.71 4.23 10.93
CA SER A 26 -7.81 3.97 9.82
C SER A 26 -8.31 2.87 8.89
N LEU A 27 -9.18 1.98 9.38
CA LEU A 27 -9.85 0.98 8.55
C LEU A 27 -10.72 1.60 7.44
N ASN A 28 -11.15 2.85 7.58
CA ASN A 28 -11.87 3.55 6.49
C ASN A 28 -10.99 3.88 5.28
N GLN A 29 -9.67 3.69 5.38
CA GLN A 29 -8.75 3.89 4.26
C GLN A 29 -8.71 2.73 3.27
N ALA A 30 -9.10 1.51 3.65
CA ALA A 30 -8.97 0.34 2.77
C ALA A 30 -9.72 0.51 1.44
N PHE A 31 -10.90 1.12 1.46
CA PHE A 31 -11.65 1.46 0.25
C PHE A 31 -10.96 2.52 -0.62
N LYS A 32 -10.37 3.54 0.03
CA LYS A 32 -9.61 4.59 -0.66
C LYS A 32 -8.33 4.04 -1.29
N MET A 33 -7.67 3.10 -0.60
CA MET A 33 -6.53 2.35 -1.13
C MET A 33 -6.92 1.61 -2.40
N ARG A 34 -8.05 0.88 -2.36
CA ARG A 34 -8.55 0.13 -3.52
C ARG A 34 -8.84 1.02 -4.73
N GLU A 35 -9.43 2.20 -4.49
CA GLU A 35 -9.72 3.20 -5.52
C GLU A 35 -8.43 3.82 -6.08
N ALA A 36 -7.48 4.16 -5.20
CA ALA A 36 -6.21 4.77 -5.57
C ALA A 36 -5.38 3.94 -6.54
N VAL A 37 -5.50 2.60 -6.50
CA VAL A 37 -4.77 1.70 -7.42
C VAL A 37 -5.03 2.04 -8.89
N ALA A 38 -6.25 2.46 -9.25
CA ALA A 38 -6.60 2.80 -10.63
C ALA A 38 -5.82 4.00 -11.18
N TYR A 39 -5.30 4.86 -10.30
CA TYR A 39 -4.52 6.04 -10.65
C TYR A 39 -3.00 5.79 -10.69
N GLY A 40 -2.56 4.54 -10.48
CA GLY A 40 -1.18 4.13 -10.61
C GLY A 40 -0.37 4.18 -9.32
N LEU A 41 0.88 3.68 -9.42
CA LEU A 41 1.76 3.46 -8.27
C LEU A 41 2.16 4.76 -7.57
N GLU A 42 2.45 5.83 -8.31
CA GLU A 42 2.78 7.13 -7.72
C GLU A 42 1.63 7.69 -6.90
N ARG A 43 0.40 7.68 -7.44
CA ARG A 43 -0.76 8.21 -6.72
C ARG A 43 -1.03 7.44 -5.44
N PHE A 44 -0.92 6.11 -5.49
CA PHE A 44 -1.09 5.25 -4.33
C PHE A 44 -0.01 5.54 -3.27
N TRP A 45 1.27 5.53 -3.68
CA TRP A 45 2.38 5.81 -2.78
C TRP A 45 2.28 7.22 -2.18
N GLY A 46 2.02 8.26 -2.97
CA GLY A 46 1.98 9.64 -2.48
C GLY A 46 0.90 9.93 -1.44
N GLU A 47 -0.10 9.06 -1.29
CA GLU A 47 -1.18 9.26 -0.34
C GLU A 47 -0.71 9.17 1.12
N HIS A 48 0.31 8.36 1.44
CA HIS A 48 0.87 8.34 2.80
C HIS A 48 1.51 9.70 3.14
N LEU A 49 2.22 10.34 2.20
CA LEU A 49 2.80 11.67 2.39
C LEU A 49 1.72 12.73 2.60
N ARG A 50 0.63 12.65 1.82
CA ARG A 50 -0.50 13.58 1.92
C ARG A 50 -1.16 13.54 3.31
N LEU A 51 -1.25 12.36 3.90
CA LEU A 51 -1.88 12.14 5.21
C LEU A 51 -0.93 12.41 6.37
N GLN A 52 0.39 12.34 6.16
CA GLN A 52 1.41 12.35 7.22
C GLN A 52 1.26 13.50 8.23
N ALA A 53 0.92 14.70 7.75
CA ALA A 53 0.82 15.89 8.60
C ALA A 53 -0.47 15.98 9.43
N LYS A 54 -1.55 15.30 9.02
CA LYS A 54 -2.90 15.51 9.61
C LYS A 54 -3.50 14.24 10.21
N GLU A 55 -3.15 13.08 9.66
CA GLU A 55 -3.76 11.80 9.97
C GLU A 55 -2.66 10.73 10.02
N ALA A 56 -1.74 10.85 10.99
CA ALA A 56 -0.52 10.05 11.09
C ALA A 56 -0.78 8.53 11.09
N GLU A 57 -1.77 8.05 11.83
CA GLU A 57 -2.11 6.61 11.86
C GLU A 57 -2.62 6.09 10.51
N LYS A 58 -3.37 6.93 9.78
CA LYS A 58 -3.84 6.61 8.44
C LYS A 58 -2.68 6.61 7.46
N SER A 59 -1.82 7.62 7.54
CA SER A 59 -0.57 7.70 6.77
C SER A 59 0.28 6.44 6.95
N GLN A 60 0.47 6.02 8.20
CA GLN A 60 1.21 4.80 8.54
C GLN A 60 0.58 3.57 7.89
N TYR A 61 -0.74 3.44 7.91
CA TYR A 61 -1.42 2.31 7.27
C TYR A 61 -1.20 2.26 5.73
N TRP A 62 -1.21 3.41 5.06
CA TRP A 62 -0.84 3.51 3.64
C TRP A 62 0.62 3.13 3.40
N LYS A 63 1.53 3.62 4.24
CA LYS A 63 2.96 3.33 4.12
C LYS A 63 3.26 1.84 4.34
N GLU A 64 2.68 1.23 5.36
CA GLU A 64 2.85 -0.20 5.63
C GLU A 64 2.28 -1.07 4.51
N THR A 65 1.16 -0.67 3.93
CA THR A 65 0.58 -1.37 2.76
C THR A 65 1.54 -1.29 1.57
N TRP A 66 2.15 -0.14 1.32
CA TRP A 66 3.18 0.03 0.30
C TRP A 66 4.43 -0.83 0.60
N ASP A 67 4.89 -0.85 1.85
CA ASP A 67 6.05 -1.64 2.27
C ASP A 67 5.83 -3.14 2.08
N VAL A 68 4.63 -3.63 2.40
CA VAL A 68 4.23 -5.01 2.14
C VAL A 68 4.22 -5.31 0.65
N LEU A 69 3.68 -4.42 -0.20
CA LEU A 69 3.76 -4.58 -1.66
C LEU A 69 5.21 -4.72 -2.12
N VAL A 70 6.10 -3.82 -1.68
CA VAL A 70 7.53 -3.84 -2.05
C VAL A 70 8.18 -5.17 -1.66
N GLN A 71 7.90 -5.69 -0.46
CA GLN A 71 8.43 -6.97 0.02
C GLN A 71 7.93 -8.16 -0.80
N LEU A 72 6.63 -8.20 -1.11
CA LEU A 72 6.02 -9.26 -1.91
C LEU A 72 6.60 -9.28 -3.33
N MET A 73 6.70 -8.11 -3.95
CA MET A 73 7.19 -7.98 -5.32
C MET A 73 8.68 -8.29 -5.42
N ASN A 74 9.47 -7.88 -4.42
CA ASN A 74 10.89 -8.22 -4.37
C ASN A 74 11.12 -9.73 -4.27
N SER A 75 10.25 -10.46 -3.57
CA SER A 75 10.30 -11.94 -3.51
C SER A 75 10.02 -12.59 -4.86
N ALA A 76 9.32 -11.89 -5.75
CA ALA A 76 9.05 -12.29 -7.14
C ALA A 76 10.08 -11.73 -8.14
N GLY A 77 11.14 -11.05 -7.67
CA GLY A 77 12.19 -10.47 -8.51
C GLY A 77 11.86 -9.08 -9.08
N VAL A 78 10.71 -8.50 -8.74
CA VAL A 78 10.30 -7.16 -9.20
C VAL A 78 10.67 -6.11 -8.16
N LYS A 79 11.54 -5.17 -8.54
CA LYS A 79 12.00 -4.11 -7.63
C LYS A 79 11.11 -2.89 -7.72
N ILE A 80 10.44 -2.56 -6.61
CA ILE A 80 9.66 -1.34 -6.45
C ILE A 80 10.47 -0.34 -5.61
N PRO A 81 10.66 0.91 -6.08
CA PRO A 81 11.28 1.97 -5.28
C PRO A 81 10.57 2.16 -3.94
N ASN A 82 11.33 2.39 -2.87
CA ASN A 82 10.79 2.59 -1.52
C ASN A 82 11.71 3.45 -0.66
N ASP A 83 12.16 4.57 -1.22
CA ASP A 83 13.06 5.47 -0.50
C ASP A 83 12.34 6.15 0.69
N LEU A 84 13.11 6.50 1.72
CA LEU A 84 12.63 7.39 2.76
C LEU A 84 12.54 8.81 2.19
N VAL A 85 11.32 9.35 2.13
CA VAL A 85 11.04 10.68 1.56
C VAL A 85 10.45 11.58 2.63
N ASN A 86 10.99 12.79 2.74
CA ASN A 86 10.40 13.88 3.51
C ASN A 86 9.42 14.66 2.62
N ALA A 87 8.13 14.66 2.99
CA ALA A 87 7.07 15.34 2.25
C ALA A 87 7.32 16.85 2.04
N ASN A 88 8.09 17.50 2.91
CA ASN A 88 8.41 18.92 2.82
C ASN A 88 9.58 19.20 1.87
N GLN A 89 10.26 18.18 1.36
CA GLN A 89 11.37 18.31 0.43
C GLN A 89 10.94 17.89 -0.97
N THR A 90 10.50 18.86 -1.78
CA THR A 90 10.00 18.63 -3.15
C THR A 90 10.97 17.82 -4.00
N GLN A 91 12.29 18.05 -3.88
CA GLN A 91 13.30 17.30 -4.62
C GLN A 91 13.28 15.79 -4.30
N GLN A 92 13.06 15.42 -3.04
CA GLN A 92 12.98 14.01 -2.65
C GLN A 92 11.70 13.34 -3.20
N VAL A 93 10.58 14.06 -3.14
CA VAL A 93 9.31 13.59 -3.71
C VAL A 93 9.44 13.38 -5.21
N THR A 94 10.00 14.35 -5.94
CA THR A 94 10.24 14.27 -7.38
C THR A 94 11.17 13.12 -7.73
N ALA A 95 12.29 12.96 -7.01
CA ALA A 95 13.24 11.88 -7.27
C ALA A 95 12.62 10.48 -7.10
N MET A 96 11.77 10.31 -6.07
CA MET A 96 11.06 9.05 -5.84
C MET A 96 9.98 8.81 -6.90
N ALA A 97 9.21 9.83 -7.27
CA ALA A 97 8.23 9.74 -8.34
C ALA A 97 8.90 9.34 -9.68
N GLU A 98 10.02 9.97 -10.04
CA GLU A 98 10.78 9.60 -11.24
C GLU A 98 11.23 8.13 -11.25
N LYS A 99 11.63 7.59 -10.09
CA LYS A 99 11.98 6.17 -9.99
C LYS A 99 10.79 5.26 -10.29
N LEU A 100 9.59 5.63 -9.84
CA LEU A 100 8.35 4.90 -10.14
C LEU A 100 8.02 4.97 -11.65
N TRP A 101 8.16 6.15 -12.27
CA TRP A 101 7.94 6.32 -13.71
C TRP A 101 8.95 5.58 -14.59
N LYS A 102 10.19 5.41 -14.11
CA LYS A 102 11.27 4.70 -14.82
C LYS A 102 11.16 3.17 -14.72
N MET A 103 10.22 2.63 -13.94
CA MET A 103 9.96 1.18 -13.90
C MET A 103 9.53 0.66 -15.27
N SER A 104 9.84 -0.60 -15.59
CA SER A 104 9.37 -1.21 -16.83
C SER A 104 7.84 -1.30 -16.85
N LEU A 105 7.22 -1.18 -18.02
CA LEU A 105 5.76 -1.25 -18.15
C LEU A 105 5.20 -2.59 -17.64
N GLU A 106 5.96 -3.67 -17.83
CA GLU A 106 5.61 -5.00 -17.34
C GLU A 106 5.58 -5.02 -15.80
N ASP A 107 6.66 -4.56 -15.14
CA ASP A 107 6.74 -4.49 -13.68
C ASP A 107 5.65 -3.61 -13.09
N GLN A 108 5.36 -2.47 -13.71
CA GLN A 108 4.28 -1.57 -13.28
C GLN A 108 2.93 -2.29 -13.31
N ARG A 109 2.63 -3.01 -14.39
CA ARG A 109 1.37 -3.76 -14.54
C ARG A 109 1.26 -4.89 -13.52
N VAL A 110 2.32 -5.66 -13.31
CA VAL A 110 2.33 -6.74 -12.31
C VAL A 110 2.16 -6.15 -10.91
N ALA A 111 2.90 -5.09 -10.57
CA ALA A 111 2.81 -4.43 -9.27
C ALA A 111 1.39 -3.89 -9.02
N MET A 112 0.77 -3.25 -10.01
CA MET A 112 -0.60 -2.75 -9.91
C MET A 112 -1.62 -3.89 -9.73
N ALA A 113 -1.46 -5.02 -10.43
CA ALA A 113 -2.35 -6.17 -10.30
C ALA A 113 -2.25 -6.79 -8.88
N VAL A 114 -1.03 -6.96 -8.37
CA VAL A 114 -0.79 -7.47 -7.00
C VAL A 114 -1.32 -6.49 -5.96
N LEU A 115 -1.09 -5.19 -6.15
CA LEU A 115 -1.60 -4.16 -5.25
C LEU A 115 -3.13 -4.10 -5.23
N ALA A 116 -3.78 -4.23 -6.39
CA ALA A 116 -5.24 -4.30 -6.48
C ALA A 116 -5.78 -5.49 -5.67
N GLN A 117 -5.20 -6.67 -5.87
CA GLN A 117 -5.59 -7.87 -5.13
C GLN A 117 -5.34 -7.75 -3.62
N LEU A 118 -4.21 -7.16 -3.22
CA LEU A 118 -3.92 -6.87 -1.81
C LEU A 118 -4.99 -5.94 -1.23
N CYS A 119 -5.36 -4.88 -1.94
CA CYS A 119 -6.40 -3.95 -1.50
C CYS A 119 -7.78 -4.61 -1.41
N ASP A 120 -8.12 -5.52 -2.33
CA ASP A 120 -9.35 -6.32 -2.25
C ASP A 120 -9.38 -7.18 -0.97
N CYS A 121 -8.26 -7.82 -0.61
CA CYS A 121 -8.13 -8.52 0.67
C CYS A 121 -8.24 -7.57 1.88
N LEU A 122 -7.63 -6.37 1.83
CA LEU A 122 -7.73 -5.37 2.90
C LEU A 122 -9.18 -4.94 3.12
N VAL A 123 -9.94 -4.70 2.04
CA VAL A 123 -11.36 -4.35 2.10
C VAL A 123 -12.17 -5.47 2.76
N TRP A 124 -11.93 -6.73 2.35
CA TRP A 124 -12.61 -7.89 2.92
C TRP A 124 -12.40 -8.00 4.44
N TRP A 125 -11.14 -7.97 4.90
CA TRP A 125 -10.82 -8.04 6.33
C TRP A 125 -11.33 -6.83 7.11
N THR A 126 -11.26 -5.64 6.51
CA THR A 126 -11.81 -4.42 7.09
C THR A 126 -13.30 -4.56 7.40
N GLN A 127 -14.08 -5.13 6.47
CA GLN A 127 -15.51 -5.33 6.69
C GLN A 127 -15.78 -6.30 7.84
N ARG A 128 -14.99 -7.37 7.94
CA ARG A 128 -15.11 -8.38 9.01
C ARG A 128 -14.86 -7.77 10.40
N TYR A 129 -13.86 -6.91 10.53
CA TYR A 129 -13.49 -6.33 11.82
C TYR A 129 -14.23 -5.03 12.17
N LYS A 130 -14.97 -4.44 11.22
CA LYS A 130 -15.83 -3.27 11.47
C LYS A 130 -17.05 -3.61 12.32
N GLY A 131 -17.58 -4.82 12.21
CA GLY A 131 -18.79 -5.27 12.93
C GLY A 131 -18.58 -5.68 14.40
N GLU A 132 -17.35 -5.92 14.82
CA GLU A 132 -17.04 -6.27 16.21
C GLU A 132 -17.08 -4.99 17.07
N LYS A 133 -18.16 -4.80 17.85
CA LYS A 133 -18.27 -3.75 18.87
C LYS A 133 -17.56 -4.18 20.14
#